data_AF-A0A520HJB6-F1
#
_entry.id   AF-A0A520HJB6-F1
#
_cell.length_a   1.000
_cell.length_b   1.000
_cell.length_c   1.000
_cell.angle_alpha   90.00
_cell.angle_beta   90.00
_cell.angle_gamma   90.00
#
_symmetry.space_group_name_H-M   'P 1'
#
loop_
_entity.id
_entity.type
_entity.pdbx_description
1 polymer ?
#
loop_
_entity_poly.entity_id
_entity_poly.type
_entity_poly.pdbx_seq_one_letter_code
_entity_poly.pdbx_strand_id
1 'polypeptide(L)' 'MITFYLARATNGVIGRDGQLPWRLPADLKRFKALTMGKPMIMGRKTFESFPSPLPG' A
#
# COMPACT_ATOMS: atom_id res chain seq x y z
N MET A 1 -8.46 11.90 13.10
CA MET A 1 -7.53 10.81 13.48
C MET A 1 -6.69 10.46 12.27
N ILE A 2 -5.38 10.30 12.43
CA ILE A 2 -4.46 9.92 11.35
C ILE A 2 -4.04 8.46 11.60
N THR A 3 -4.13 7.61 10.57
CA THR A 3 -3.76 6.19 10.64
C THR A 3 -2.74 5.87 9.57
N PHE A 4 -1.69 5.12 9.94
CA PHE A 4 -0.70 4.61 9.00
C PHE A 4 -1.04 3.19 8.59
N TYR A 5 -1.07 2.94 7.28
CA TYR A 5 -1.20 1.60 6.70
C TYR A 5 0.11 1.24 6.02
N LEU A 6 0.77 0.16 6.48
CA LEU A 6 2.00 -0.35 5.88
C LEU A 6 2.15 -1.85 6.09
N ALA A 7 2.80 -2.53 5.15
CA ALA A 7 3.28 -3.91 5.28
C ALA A 7 4.82 -3.87 5.37
N ARG A 8 5.37 -4.63 6.32
CA ARG A 8 6.80 -4.64 6.64
C ARG A 8 7.29 -6.06 6.87
N ALA A 9 8.38 -6.44 6.22
CA ALA A 9 9.08 -7.68 6.51
C ALA A 9 9.79 -7.64 7.86
N THR A 10 10.14 -8.80 8.41
CA THR A 10 10.83 -8.93 9.71
C THR A 10 12.14 -8.14 9.77
N ASN A 11 12.82 -7.98 8.64
CA ASN A 11 14.06 -7.21 8.50
C ASN A 11 13.85 -5.69 8.23
N GLY A 12 12.61 -5.19 8.27
CA GLY A 12 12.33 -3.77 8.04
C GLY A 12 12.00 -3.37 6.61
N VAL A 13 12.15 -4.26 5.63
CA VAL A 13 11.86 -3.93 4.23
C VAL A 13 10.36 -3.71 4.01
N ILE A 14 10.01 -2.62 3.31
CA ILE A 14 8.64 -2.27 2.90
C ILE A 14 8.45 -2.23 1.38
N GLY A 15 9.56 -2.30 0.63
CA GLY A 15 9.58 -2.17 -0.83
C GLY A 15 11.00 -2.39 -1.34
N ARG A 16 11.12 -2.81 -2.59
CA ARG A 16 12.37 -2.99 -3.31
C ARG A 16 12.16 -2.64 -4.78
N ASP A 17 13.03 -1.80 -5.33
CA ASP A 17 13.01 -1.41 -6.75
C ASP A 17 11.63 -0.88 -7.22
N GLY A 18 10.95 -0.12 -6.36
CA GLY A 18 9.63 0.47 -6.65
C GLY A 18 8.45 -0.49 -6.56
N GLN A 19 8.67 -1.73 -6.08
CA GLN A 19 7.65 -2.78 -5.99
C GLN A 19 7.61 -3.40 -4.58
N LEU A 20 6.54 -4.14 -4.31
CA LEU A 20 6.49 -5.03 -3.15
C LEU A 20 7.33 -6.27 -3.44
N PRO A 21 8.27 -6.66 -2.56
CA PRO A 21 9.11 -7.83 -2.78
C PRO A 21 8.38 -9.15 -2.51
N TRP A 22 7.06 -9.11 -2.30
CA TRP A 22 6.19 -10.25 -2.08
C TRP A 22 4.90 -10.11 -2.88
N ARG A 23 4.28 -11.26 -3.18
CA ARG A 23 2.92 -11.32 -3.73
C ARG A 23 1.98 -11.89 -2.67
N LEU A 24 1.30 -11.00 -1.95
CA LEU A 24 0.40 -11.37 -0.85
C LEU A 24 -1.01 -10.79 -1.07
N PRO A 25 -1.87 -11.47 -1.87
CA PRO A 25 -3.19 -10.94 -2.24
C PRO A 25 -4.10 -10.65 -1.04
N ALA A 26 -3.97 -11.42 0.05
CA ALA A 26 -4.74 -11.22 1.27
C ALA A 26 -4.43 -9.86 1.93
N ASP A 27 -3.18 -9.42 1.90
CA ASP A 27 -2.77 -8.11 2.43
C ASP A 27 -3.34 -6.96 1.60
N LEU A 28 -3.28 -7.06 0.27
CA LEU A 28 -3.90 -6.07 -0.63
C LEU A 28 -5.43 -5.99 -0.45
N LYS A 29 -6.10 -7.13 -0.27
CA LYS A 29 -7.55 -7.17 0.04
C LYS A 29 -7.84 -6.46 1.36
N ARG A 30 -7.04 -6.71 2.39
CA ARG A 30 -7.16 -6.05 3.70
C ARG A 30 -6.88 -4.55 3.61
N PHE A 31 -5.83 -4.14 2.91
CA PHE A 31 -5.50 -2.74 2.66
C PHE A 31 -6.70 -2.02 2.01
N LYS A 32 -7.24 -2.57 0.91
CA LYS A 32 -8.42 -2.03 0.22
C LYS A 32 -9.63 -1.89 1.17
N ALA A 33 -9.93 -2.91 1.95
CA ALA A 33 -11.07 -2.88 2.88
C ALA A 33 -10.92 -1.79 3.96
N LEU A 34 -9.69 -1.52 4.41
CA LEU A 34 -9.43 -0.54 5.47
C LEU A 34 -9.39 0.90 4.96
N THR A 35 -9.02 1.12 3.69
CA THR A 35 -8.84 2.45 3.10
C THR A 35 -9.99 2.93 2.22
N MET A 36 -10.92 2.04 1.82
CA MET A 36 -12.07 2.38 0.99
C MET A 36 -12.86 3.58 1.53
N GLY A 37 -13.19 4.53 0.65
CA GLY A 37 -13.97 5.73 0.99
C GLY A 37 -13.25 6.73 1.90
N LYS A 38 -11.92 6.59 2.07
CA LYS A 38 -11.11 7.49 2.90
C LYS A 38 -10.07 8.22 2.05
N PRO A 39 -9.81 9.51 2.33
CA PRO A 39 -8.70 10.19 1.70
C PRO A 39 -7.38 9.53 2.10
N MET A 40 -6.51 9.29 1.12
CA MET A 40 -5.19 8.70 1.34
C MET A 40 -4.10 9.69 0.98
N ILE A 41 -3.05 9.71 1.80
CA ILE A 41 -1.82 10.45 1.53
C ILE A 41 -0.73 9.41 1.27
N MET A 42 0.01 9.58 0.18
CA MET A 42 1.16 8.73 -0.16
C MET A 42 2.20 9.53 -0.94
N GLY A 43 3.44 9.05 -0.93
CA GLY A 43 4.50 9.64 -1.74
C GLY A 43 4.32 9.34 -3.22
N ARG A 44 4.87 10.22 -4.09
CA ARG A 44 4.82 10.10 -5.55
C ARG A 44 5.22 8.71 -6.07
N LYS A 45 6.35 8.15 -5.58
CA LYS A 45 6.83 6.81 -6.00
C LYS A 45 5.83 5.70 -5.69
N THR A 46 5.15 5.78 -4.56
CA THR A 46 4.10 4.80 -4.19
C THR A 46 2.89 4.96 -5.11
N PHE A 47 2.48 6.20 -5.39
CA PHE A 47 1.36 6.46 -6.29
C PHE A 47 1.61 5.91 -7.71
N GLU A 48 2.80 6.17 -8.27
CA GLU A 48 3.19 5.65 -9.59
C GLU A 48 3.40 4.14 -9.64
N SER A 49 3.56 3.47 -8.49
CA SER A 49 3.68 1.99 -8.46
C SER A 49 2.36 1.27 -8.74
N PHE A 50 1.22 1.98 -8.61
CA PHE A 50 -0.09 1.42 -8.93
C PHE A 50 -0.36 1.48 -10.43
N PRO A 51 -1.02 0.45 -11.01
CA PRO A 51 -1.39 0.45 -12.42
C PRO A 51 -2.43 1.53 -12.76
N SER A 52 -3.21 1.95 -11.76
CA SER A 52 -4.23 2.99 -11.86
C SER A 52 -4.47 3.59 -10.48
N PRO A 53 -5.12 4.76 -10.38
CA PRO A 53 -5.69 5.22 -9.12
C PRO A 53 -6.55 4.12 -8.48
N LEU A 54 -6.47 4.00 -7.15
CA LEU A 54 -7.25 3.04 -6.40
C LEU A 54 -8.73 3.45 -6.42
N PRO A 55 -9.67 2.52 -6.64
CA PRO A 55 -11.09 2.83 -6.64
C PRO A 55 -11.58 3.10 -5.21
N GLY A 56 -12.43 4.11 -5.04
CA GLY A 56 -13.08 4.44 -3.77
C GLY A 56 -12.98 5.91 -3.39
#